data_AF-A0A8J4BSN2-F1
#
_entry.id   AF-A0A8J4BSN2-F1
#
_cell.length_a   1.000
_cell.length_b   1.000
_cell.length_c   1.000
_cell.angle_alpha   90.00
_cell.angle_beta   90.00
_cell.angle_gamma   90.00
#
_symmetry.space_group_name_H-M   'P 1'
#
loop_
_entity.id
_entity.type
_entity.pdbx_description
1 polymer ?
#
loop_
_entity_poly.entity_id
_entity_poly.type
_entity_poly.pdbx_seq_one_letter_code
_entity_poly.pdbx_strand_id
1 'polypeptide(L)'
;MAEADYLTRLTVRRLAELNATRARVEALEARAAMAEEYEAERKKLELLQRLQDKYSILSPIVTTDAAIVITELREHLQAVYDADLLADTQLRALTMLHAVVYATRTLDRLSEPGKYAAEGNAGVLELGASTLAMFSTRAGAAAAFTEASTTSILVKLLSPLYAPVVVVNIANAIGNLAEDLDIRLALRSGGGIGALVRLLRPDCESSVQAAAAGALSLLAARDIVVQDSVRYLGGVDLLVDLLVSADSYTAEAARYCLLSLRRGNTKNQAEIIAAIRANTSVVRNIRRVDPELLRFEDATPRVRSSYTPPTSYTTPTKALLRPTTADSYRRPTDMTTAVARSVSPSRFKSPIAAALTAQSTTVRGSLDRDMAAAASPVRTSLRPTTLAPRYTPPPPSPLEEAQPDYSLGPVPEVDNELLKRKHLIRYTAEELAALLQDMGFDKLDLRAFKVNDVAGVDLLDMTEDEMIVRLLLPRHKVRKLRALQRAVALYDRIATLPRQGRLGEVEMRLFLANQGCNTHEVDKVIRLFRSLVHTDKLDFVTFWDFVTAYDWIAQAFRIYNIPV
;
A
#
# COMPACT_ATOMS: atom_id res chain seq x y z
N MET A 1 58.30 -38.23 -92.63
CA MET A 1 58.04 -36.91 -91.99
C MET A 1 56.56 -36.73 -91.66
N ALA A 2 55.62 -36.93 -92.59
CA ALA A 2 54.19 -36.68 -92.36
C ALA A 2 53.46 -37.62 -91.36
N GLU A 3 53.82 -38.91 -91.26
CA GLU A 3 53.17 -39.86 -90.33
C GLU A 3 53.57 -39.66 -88.85
N ALA A 4 54.81 -39.23 -88.61
CA ALA A 4 55.30 -38.93 -87.25
C ALA A 4 54.59 -37.69 -86.66
N ASP A 5 54.32 -36.68 -87.50
CA ASP A 5 53.56 -35.49 -87.11
C ASP A 5 52.07 -35.79 -86.85
N TYR A 6 51.50 -36.81 -87.51
CA TYR A 6 50.13 -37.23 -87.28
C TYR A 6 49.99 -37.96 -85.94
N LEU A 7 50.90 -38.90 -85.64
CA LEU A 7 50.89 -39.64 -84.38
C LEU A 7 51.14 -38.72 -83.17
N THR A 8 52.03 -37.74 -83.28
CA THR A 8 52.28 -36.75 -82.23
C THR A 8 51.06 -35.85 -81.98
N ARG A 9 50.34 -35.42 -83.02
CA ARG A 9 49.09 -34.68 -82.82
C ARG A 9 48.00 -35.53 -82.17
N LEU A 10 47.91 -36.81 -82.51
CA LEU A 10 46.95 -37.73 -81.92
C LEU A 10 47.26 -38.00 -80.44
N THR A 11 48.53 -38.18 -80.07
CA THR A 11 48.93 -38.36 -78.66
C THR A 11 48.73 -37.09 -77.85
N VAL A 12 49.05 -35.91 -78.39
CA VAL A 12 48.77 -34.63 -77.73
C VAL A 12 47.28 -34.42 -77.52
N ARG A 13 46.44 -34.74 -78.51
CA ARG A 13 44.98 -34.66 -78.36
C ARG A 13 44.45 -35.62 -77.30
N ARG A 14 44.94 -36.85 -77.27
CA ARG A 14 44.54 -37.86 -76.28
C ARG A 14 45.01 -37.50 -74.87
N LEU A 15 46.19 -36.90 -74.73
CA LEU A 15 46.69 -36.36 -73.47
C LEU A 15 45.87 -35.13 -73.01
N ALA A 16 45.47 -34.26 -73.92
CA ALA A 16 44.59 -33.13 -73.61
C ALA A 16 43.20 -33.60 -73.15
N GLU A 17 42.64 -34.62 -73.80
CA GLU A 17 41.37 -35.25 -73.39
C GLU A 17 41.50 -35.91 -72.00
N LEU A 18 42.59 -36.64 -71.75
CA LEU A 18 42.86 -37.23 -70.42
C LEU A 18 43.03 -36.15 -69.34
N ASN A 19 43.77 -35.08 -69.61
CA ASN A 19 43.93 -33.96 -68.68
C ASN A 19 42.59 -33.24 -68.41
N ALA A 20 41.73 -33.10 -69.43
CA ALA A 20 40.40 -32.53 -69.26
C ALA A 20 39.49 -33.43 -68.41
N THR A 21 39.57 -34.75 -68.58
CA THR A 21 38.83 -35.70 -67.71
C THR A 21 39.35 -35.68 -66.27
N ARG A 22 40.66 -35.62 -66.08
CA ARG A 22 41.29 -35.52 -64.77
C ARG A 22 40.87 -34.24 -64.04
N ALA A 23 40.92 -33.09 -64.72
CA ALA A 23 40.46 -31.82 -64.14
C ALA A 23 38.97 -31.84 -63.76
N ARG A 24 38.13 -32.57 -64.51
CA ARG A 24 36.71 -32.75 -64.16
C ARG A 24 36.54 -33.63 -62.91
N VAL A 25 37.33 -34.70 -62.78
CA VAL A 25 37.29 -35.57 -61.60
C VAL A 25 37.77 -34.80 -60.37
N GLU A 26 38.89 -34.09 -60.46
CA GLU A 26 39.42 -33.25 -59.37
C GLU A 26 38.40 -32.16 -58.94
N ALA A 27 37.68 -31.56 -59.90
CA ALA A 27 36.62 -30.60 -59.59
C ALA A 27 35.38 -31.22 -58.92
N LEU A 28 35.06 -32.49 -59.22
CA LEU A 28 33.97 -33.22 -58.57
C LEU A 28 34.37 -33.66 -57.17
N GLU A 29 35.60 -34.13 -56.97
CA GLU A 29 36.16 -34.48 -55.67
C GLU A 29 36.21 -33.26 -54.75
N ALA A 30 36.65 -32.09 -55.25
CA ALA A 30 36.63 -30.86 -54.48
C ALA A 30 35.21 -30.43 -54.07
N ARG A 31 34.21 -30.63 -54.93
CA ARG A 31 32.80 -30.36 -54.60
C ARG A 31 32.24 -31.35 -53.58
N ALA A 32 32.64 -32.62 -53.64
CA ALA A 32 32.25 -33.63 -52.67
C ALA A 32 32.83 -33.32 -51.28
N ALA A 33 34.11 -32.94 -51.21
CA ALA A 33 34.75 -32.54 -49.95
C ALA A 33 34.06 -31.34 -49.29
N MET A 34 33.72 -30.29 -50.07
CA MET A 34 32.98 -29.13 -49.54
C MET A 34 31.57 -29.49 -49.04
N ALA A 35 30.92 -30.49 -49.67
CA ALA A 35 29.61 -30.97 -49.22
C ALA A 35 29.71 -31.74 -47.89
N GLU A 36 30.75 -32.56 -47.72
CA GLU A 36 31.01 -33.26 -46.45
C GLU A 36 31.32 -32.27 -45.30
N GLU A 37 32.11 -31.23 -45.57
CA GLU A 37 32.39 -30.16 -44.61
C GLU A 37 31.11 -29.42 -44.20
N TYR A 38 30.26 -29.09 -45.16
CA TYR A 38 28.96 -28.45 -44.90
C TYR A 38 28.04 -29.32 -44.04
N GLU A 39 28.00 -30.63 -44.29
CA GLU A 39 27.23 -31.56 -43.47
C GLU A 39 27.78 -31.68 -42.03
N ALA A 40 29.11 -31.62 -41.86
CA ALA A 40 29.74 -31.63 -40.55
C ALA A 40 29.41 -30.34 -39.77
N GLU A 41 29.46 -29.18 -40.41
CA GLU A 41 29.06 -27.90 -39.80
C GLU A 41 27.58 -27.89 -39.42
N ARG A 42 26.70 -28.40 -40.29
CA ARG A 42 25.27 -28.51 -40.00
C ARG A 42 25.01 -29.39 -38.78
N LYS A 43 25.66 -30.55 -38.68
CA LYS A 43 25.55 -31.44 -37.50
C LYS A 43 26.06 -30.74 -36.23
N LYS A 44 27.14 -29.96 -36.32
CA LYS A 44 27.67 -29.17 -35.19
C LYS A 44 26.67 -28.10 -34.73
N LEU A 45 26.02 -27.39 -35.67
CA LEU A 45 24.99 -26.41 -35.37
C LEU A 45 23.76 -27.05 -34.72
N GLU A 46 23.30 -28.20 -35.23
CA GLU A 46 22.19 -28.94 -34.61
C GLU A 46 22.52 -29.40 -33.19
N LEU A 47 23.77 -29.80 -32.91
CA LEU A 47 24.22 -30.13 -31.56
C LEU A 47 24.24 -28.89 -30.65
N LEU A 48 24.76 -27.76 -31.13
CA LEU A 48 24.75 -26.51 -30.38
C LEU A 48 23.33 -26.06 -30.05
N GLN A 49 22.41 -26.17 -31.01
CA GLN A 49 21.01 -25.82 -30.81
C GLN A 49 20.33 -26.75 -29.80
N ARG A 50 20.58 -28.07 -29.86
CA ARG A 50 20.07 -29.01 -28.84
C ARG A 50 20.66 -28.78 -27.46
N LEU A 51 21.93 -28.38 -27.36
CA LEU A 51 22.53 -27.99 -26.09
C LEU A 51 21.90 -26.70 -25.60
N GLN A 52 21.74 -25.70 -26.46
CA GLN A 52 21.06 -24.45 -26.12
C GLN A 52 19.63 -24.70 -25.65
N ASP A 53 18.86 -25.57 -26.30
CA ASP A 53 17.51 -25.93 -25.88
C ASP A 53 17.51 -26.64 -24.52
N LYS A 54 18.43 -27.58 -24.29
CA LYS A 54 18.58 -28.28 -23.00
C LYS A 54 19.00 -27.34 -21.87
N TYR A 55 19.91 -26.40 -22.16
CA TYR A 55 20.40 -25.43 -21.20
C TYR A 55 19.53 -24.17 -21.13
N SER A 56 18.54 -23.98 -22.01
CA SER A 56 17.58 -22.87 -21.93
C SER A 56 16.57 -23.06 -20.79
N ILE A 57 16.30 -24.32 -20.42
CA ILE A 57 15.43 -24.70 -19.30
C ILE A 57 16.17 -24.51 -17.96
N LEU A 58 17.49 -24.68 -17.98
CA LEU A 58 18.37 -24.13 -16.95
C LEU A 58 18.51 -22.63 -17.25
N SER A 59 17.45 -21.86 -16.99
CA SER A 59 17.65 -20.44 -16.68
C SER A 59 18.85 -20.42 -15.75
N PRO A 60 19.95 -19.74 -16.09
CA PRO A 60 21.11 -19.80 -15.26
C PRO A 60 20.59 -19.40 -13.88
N ILE A 61 20.76 -20.30 -12.92
CA ILE A 61 20.93 -19.88 -11.54
C ILE A 61 22.22 -19.08 -11.64
N VAL A 62 22.12 -17.86 -12.17
CA VAL A 62 23.08 -16.82 -11.90
C VAL A 62 22.83 -16.65 -10.43
N THR A 63 23.58 -17.42 -9.63
CA THR A 63 24.17 -16.83 -8.45
C THR A 63 24.70 -15.52 -8.98
N THR A 64 23.98 -14.43 -8.72
CA THR A 64 24.47 -13.10 -9.02
C THR A 64 25.72 -12.98 -8.19
N ASP A 65 26.84 -13.41 -8.78
CA ASP A 65 28.14 -13.30 -8.17
C ASP A 65 28.28 -11.80 -7.96
N ALA A 66 28.13 -11.38 -6.71
CA ALA A 66 28.14 -9.98 -6.33
C ALA A 66 29.35 -9.26 -6.95
N ALA A 67 30.45 -9.98 -7.14
CA ALA A 67 31.64 -9.55 -7.87
C ALA A 67 31.37 -9.06 -9.29
N ILE A 68 30.60 -9.78 -10.12
CA ILE A 68 30.28 -9.39 -11.50
C ILE A 68 29.43 -8.12 -11.51
N VAL A 69 28.43 -8.05 -10.63
CA VAL A 69 27.56 -6.87 -10.52
C VAL A 69 28.38 -5.64 -10.10
N ILE A 70 29.32 -5.81 -9.18
CA ILE A 70 30.24 -4.76 -8.72
C ILE A 70 31.19 -4.33 -9.84
N THR A 71 31.76 -5.25 -10.62
CA THR A 71 32.64 -4.90 -11.74
C THR A 71 31.91 -4.13 -12.83
N GLU A 72 30.72 -4.57 -13.23
CA GLU A 72 29.90 -3.89 -14.23
C GLU A 72 29.45 -2.50 -13.74
N LEU A 73 29.04 -2.39 -12.47
CA LEU A 73 28.69 -1.09 -11.89
C LEU A 73 29.90 -0.15 -11.83
N ARG A 74 31.09 -0.67 -11.52
CA ARG A 74 32.33 0.11 -11.53
C ARG A 74 32.66 0.62 -12.93
N GLU A 75 32.45 -0.18 -13.98
CA GLU A 75 32.63 0.25 -15.37
C GLU A 75 31.66 1.39 -15.74
N HIS A 76 30.39 1.27 -15.36
CA HIS A 76 29.41 2.34 -15.57
C HIS A 76 29.78 3.63 -14.81
N LEU A 77 30.25 3.52 -13.56
CA LEU A 77 30.72 4.69 -12.80
C LEU A 77 31.99 5.30 -13.40
N GLN A 78 32.92 4.47 -13.90
CA GLN A 78 34.11 4.94 -14.58
C GLN A 78 33.75 5.70 -15.86
N ALA A 79 32.80 5.20 -16.65
CA ALA A 79 32.32 5.89 -17.85
C ALA A 79 31.69 7.26 -17.53
N VAL A 80 30.98 7.38 -16.42
CA VAL A 80 30.46 8.66 -15.93
C VAL A 80 31.60 9.60 -15.53
N TYR A 81 32.60 9.09 -14.81
CA TYR A 81 33.77 9.87 -14.41
C TYR A 81 34.57 10.37 -15.63
N ASP A 82 34.78 9.51 -16.63
CA ASP A 82 35.48 9.88 -17.86
C ASP A 82 34.68 10.92 -18.67
N ALA A 83 33.35 10.81 -18.72
CA ALA A 83 32.49 11.83 -19.30
C ALA A 83 32.52 13.15 -18.53
N ASP A 84 32.69 13.10 -17.20
CA ASP A 84 32.87 14.29 -16.37
C ASP A 84 34.18 15.01 -16.69
N LEU A 85 35.27 14.27 -16.91
CA LEU A 85 36.56 14.83 -17.33
C LEU A 85 36.51 15.49 -18.71
N LEU A 86 35.76 14.90 -19.65
CA LEU A 86 35.63 15.42 -21.02
C LEU A 86 34.73 16.65 -21.15
N ALA A 87 33.99 17.00 -20.08
CA ALA A 87 33.08 18.14 -20.03
C ALA A 87 31.93 18.17 -21.06
N ASP A 88 31.68 17.06 -21.75
CA ASP A 88 30.58 16.95 -22.70
C ASP A 88 29.23 16.71 -21.99
N THR A 89 28.32 17.65 -22.15
CA THR A 89 26.97 17.60 -21.56
C THR A 89 26.13 16.43 -22.06
N GLN A 90 26.24 16.04 -23.32
CA GLN A 90 25.44 14.96 -23.90
C GLN A 90 25.94 13.60 -23.43
N LEU A 91 27.27 13.43 -23.45
CA LEU A 91 27.91 12.21 -22.97
C LEU A 91 27.63 11.96 -21.49
N ARG A 92 27.67 13.01 -20.65
CA ARG A 92 27.31 12.92 -19.22
C ARG A 92 25.87 12.48 -18.99
N ALA A 93 24.91 13.00 -19.77
CA ALA A 93 23.51 12.62 -19.65
C ALA A 93 23.30 11.14 -20.04
N LEU A 94 23.95 10.71 -21.12
CA LEU A 94 23.86 9.34 -21.62
C LEU A 94 24.50 8.35 -20.66
N THR A 95 25.74 8.59 -20.20
CA THR A 95 26.42 7.69 -19.26
C THR A 95 25.70 7.61 -17.91
N MET A 96 25.16 8.74 -17.42
CA MET A 96 24.31 8.76 -16.24
C MET A 96 23.04 7.91 -16.44
N LEU A 97 22.36 8.04 -17.58
CA LEU A 97 21.18 7.24 -17.88
C LEU A 97 21.52 5.74 -17.88
N HIS A 98 22.60 5.33 -18.53
CA HIS A 98 23.02 3.93 -18.52
C HIS A 98 23.34 3.43 -17.10
N ALA A 99 24.02 4.23 -16.28
CA ALA A 99 24.31 3.88 -14.90
C ALA A 99 23.04 3.74 -14.04
N VAL A 100 22.08 4.67 -14.18
CA VAL A 100 20.79 4.61 -13.47
C VAL A 100 19.94 3.42 -13.95
N VAL A 101 19.88 3.15 -15.25
CA VAL A 101 19.18 1.99 -15.83
C VAL A 101 19.81 0.68 -15.34
N TYR A 102 21.14 0.62 -15.25
CA TYR A 102 21.81 -0.56 -14.72
C TYR A 102 21.52 -0.75 -13.23
N ALA A 103 21.69 0.30 -12.41
CA ALA A 103 21.42 0.26 -10.97
C ALA A 103 19.95 -0.09 -10.65
N THR A 104 18.99 0.43 -11.42
CA THR A 104 17.58 0.09 -11.23
C THR A 104 17.28 -1.36 -11.54
N ARG A 105 17.84 -1.91 -12.62
CA ARG A 105 17.68 -3.32 -12.99
C ARG A 105 18.32 -4.26 -11.97
N THR A 106 19.49 -3.93 -11.45
CA THR A 106 20.14 -4.74 -10.41
C THR A 106 19.34 -4.70 -9.12
N LEU A 107 18.86 -3.53 -8.70
CA LEU A 107 17.99 -3.40 -7.53
C LEU A 107 16.67 -4.16 -7.70
N ASP A 108 16.02 -4.10 -8.86
CA ASP A 108 14.75 -4.81 -9.07
C ASP A 108 14.92 -6.33 -8.94
N ARG A 109 15.98 -6.89 -9.55
CA ARG A 109 16.32 -8.32 -9.45
C ARG A 109 16.64 -8.76 -8.02
N LEU A 110 17.33 -7.92 -7.26
CA LEU A 110 17.82 -8.26 -5.91
C LEU A 110 16.84 -7.88 -4.79
N SER A 111 15.80 -7.09 -5.09
CA SER A 111 14.85 -6.56 -4.10
C SER A 111 13.87 -7.58 -3.52
N GLU A 112 13.93 -8.86 -3.90
CA GLU A 112 13.02 -9.87 -3.37
C GLU A 112 13.30 -10.16 -1.87
N PRO A 113 12.30 -9.97 -0.98
CA PRO A 113 12.50 -10.00 0.47
C PRO A 113 13.00 -11.36 1.01
N GLY A 114 12.82 -12.46 0.26
CA GLY A 114 13.33 -13.78 0.63
C GLY A 114 14.79 -14.05 0.22
N LYS A 115 15.31 -13.36 -0.81
CA LYS A 115 16.70 -13.54 -1.31
C LYS A 115 17.69 -12.63 -0.60
N TYR A 116 17.19 -11.54 0.00
CA TYR A 116 17.98 -10.54 0.73
C TYR A 116 18.82 -11.13 1.87
N ALA A 117 18.23 -12.01 2.69
CA ALA A 117 18.87 -12.57 3.88
C ALA A 117 19.76 -13.79 3.59
N ALA A 118 19.54 -14.49 2.46
CA ALA A 118 20.16 -15.78 2.19
C ALA A 118 21.49 -15.70 1.42
N GLU A 119 21.70 -14.64 0.62
CA GLU A 119 22.75 -14.65 -0.42
C GLU A 119 23.89 -13.64 -0.23
N GLY A 120 23.92 -12.84 0.85
CA GLY A 120 24.94 -11.78 1.01
C GLY A 120 24.81 -10.61 0.03
N ASN A 121 23.69 -10.53 -0.70
CA ASN A 121 23.36 -9.48 -1.67
C ASN A 121 23.09 -8.09 -1.04
N ALA A 122 23.10 -7.99 0.29
CA ALA A 122 22.87 -6.75 1.02
C ALA A 122 23.86 -5.64 0.61
N GLY A 123 25.15 -5.97 0.46
CA GLY A 123 26.17 -5.00 0.05
C GLY A 123 25.96 -4.48 -1.38
N VAL A 124 25.47 -5.32 -2.29
CA VAL A 124 25.18 -4.91 -3.68
C VAL A 124 23.95 -4.01 -3.73
N LEU A 125 22.93 -4.29 -2.91
CA LEU A 125 21.76 -3.41 -2.78
C LEU A 125 22.12 -2.06 -2.16
N GLU A 126 22.97 -2.03 -1.14
CA GLU A 126 23.48 -0.79 -0.55
C GLU A 126 24.27 0.02 -1.57
N LEU A 127 25.14 -0.63 -2.36
CA LEU A 127 25.87 -0.01 -3.44
C LEU A 127 24.93 0.56 -4.53
N GLY A 128 23.92 -0.21 -4.93
CA GLY A 128 22.89 0.21 -5.88
C GLY A 128 22.07 1.40 -5.37
N ALA A 129 21.66 1.38 -4.10
CA ALA A 129 20.93 2.48 -3.49
C ALA A 129 21.80 3.74 -3.35
N SER A 130 23.07 3.56 -2.95
CA SER A 130 24.04 4.65 -2.82
C SER A 130 24.35 5.31 -4.17
N THR A 131 24.46 4.52 -5.24
CA THR A 131 24.65 5.06 -6.59
C THR A 131 23.45 5.86 -7.06
N LEU A 132 22.22 5.35 -6.86
CA LEU A 132 21.02 6.14 -7.16
C LEU A 132 20.95 7.44 -6.35
N ALA A 133 21.26 7.40 -5.05
CA ALA A 133 21.33 8.60 -4.22
C ALA A 133 22.38 9.60 -4.74
N MET A 134 23.56 9.13 -5.14
CA MET A 134 24.59 9.98 -5.74
C MET A 134 24.08 10.64 -7.03
N PHE A 135 23.53 9.87 -7.95
CA PHE A 135 23.01 10.39 -9.22
C PHE A 135 21.85 11.36 -9.03
N SER A 136 21.00 11.16 -8.02
CA SER A 136 19.86 12.05 -7.74
C SER A 136 20.23 13.51 -7.46
N THR A 137 21.46 13.78 -7.02
CA THR A 137 21.95 15.13 -6.73
C THR A 137 22.47 15.85 -7.98
N ARG A 138 22.65 15.14 -9.10
CA ARG A 138 23.24 15.69 -10.33
C ARG A 138 22.20 16.39 -11.18
N ALA A 139 22.63 17.40 -11.93
CA ALA A 139 21.77 18.09 -12.89
C ALA A 139 21.30 17.13 -14.00
N GLY A 140 20.01 17.14 -14.31
CA GLY A 140 19.41 16.24 -15.30
C GLY A 140 19.09 14.83 -14.80
N ALA A 141 19.28 14.55 -13.50
CA ALA A 141 18.93 13.25 -12.90
C ALA A 141 17.45 12.90 -13.11
N ALA A 142 16.57 13.87 -12.98
CA ALA A 142 15.14 13.79 -13.27
C ALA A 142 14.79 12.96 -14.51
N ALA A 143 15.40 13.31 -15.65
CA ALA A 143 15.16 12.69 -16.94
C ALA A 143 15.64 11.23 -16.94
N ALA A 144 16.83 10.97 -16.39
CA ALA A 144 17.35 9.61 -16.29
C ALA A 144 16.47 8.70 -15.43
N PHE A 145 15.95 9.20 -14.30
CA PHE A 145 15.11 8.44 -13.38
C PHE A 145 13.70 8.19 -13.92
N THR A 146 13.15 9.14 -14.67
CA THR A 146 11.85 8.99 -15.34
C THR A 146 11.94 8.00 -16.50
N GLU A 147 12.97 8.11 -17.35
CA GLU A 147 13.21 7.17 -18.45
C GLU A 147 13.49 5.74 -17.94
N ALA A 148 14.24 5.60 -16.85
CA ALA A 148 14.53 4.31 -16.23
C ALA A 148 13.36 3.73 -15.41
N SER A 149 12.21 4.42 -15.32
CA SER A 149 11.05 4.01 -14.50
C SER A 149 11.42 3.67 -13.04
N THR A 150 12.39 4.38 -12.49
CA THR A 150 13.03 4.06 -11.19
C THR A 150 12.08 4.18 -10.01
N THR A 151 11.06 5.03 -10.11
CA THR A 151 10.15 5.39 -9.00
C THR A 151 9.47 4.18 -8.37
N SER A 152 9.10 3.17 -9.16
CA SER A 152 8.49 1.94 -8.66
C SER A 152 9.45 1.15 -7.75
N ILE A 153 10.72 1.04 -8.16
CA ILE A 153 11.77 0.38 -7.36
C ILE A 153 12.05 1.18 -6.09
N LEU A 154 12.14 2.52 -6.19
CA LEU A 154 12.38 3.38 -5.03
C LEU A 154 11.28 3.18 -3.97
N VAL A 155 10.01 3.16 -4.37
CA VAL A 155 8.89 2.93 -3.44
C VAL A 155 8.92 1.51 -2.86
N LYS A 156 9.28 0.49 -3.65
CA LYS A 156 9.41 -0.90 -3.18
C LYS A 156 10.48 -1.02 -2.09
N LEU A 157 11.61 -0.32 -2.24
CA LEU A 157 12.73 -0.34 -1.29
C LEU A 157 12.48 0.52 -0.04
N LEU A 158 11.44 1.36 0.00
CA LEU A 158 11.00 2.10 1.20
C LEU A 158 10.19 1.19 2.16
N SER A 159 10.85 0.16 2.67
CA SER A 159 10.29 -0.78 3.63
C SER A 159 11.26 -0.96 4.81
N PRO A 160 10.76 -1.05 6.06
CA PRO A 160 11.60 -1.30 7.23
C PRO A 160 12.25 -2.69 7.22
N LEU A 161 11.92 -3.54 6.24
CA LEU A 161 12.51 -4.86 6.05
C LEU A 161 13.94 -4.82 5.45
N TYR A 162 14.32 -3.71 4.80
CA TYR A 162 15.65 -3.55 4.23
C TYR A 162 16.60 -2.88 5.22
N ALA A 163 17.92 -3.04 5.01
CA ALA A 163 18.92 -2.35 5.82
C ALA A 163 18.68 -0.83 5.87
N PRO A 164 18.91 -0.20 7.04
CA PRO A 164 18.65 1.23 7.23
C PRO A 164 19.41 2.09 6.22
N VAL A 165 20.64 1.71 5.85
CA VAL A 165 21.46 2.40 4.84
C VAL A 165 20.76 2.47 3.48
N VAL A 166 20.16 1.36 3.03
CA VAL A 166 19.40 1.30 1.77
C VAL A 166 18.22 2.27 1.86
N VAL A 167 17.42 2.18 2.92
CA VAL A 167 16.21 2.97 3.08
C VAL A 167 16.53 4.48 3.16
N VAL A 168 17.57 4.85 3.90
CA VAL A 168 18.05 6.25 4.01
C VAL A 168 18.46 6.80 2.65
N ASN A 169 19.28 6.05 1.90
CA ASN A 169 19.74 6.49 0.58
C ASN A 169 18.58 6.65 -0.41
N ILE A 170 17.62 5.73 -0.38
CA ILE A 170 16.42 5.79 -1.24
C ILE A 170 15.52 6.96 -0.85
N ALA A 171 15.31 7.21 0.45
CA ALA A 171 14.55 8.37 0.93
C ALA A 171 15.21 9.69 0.50
N ASN A 172 16.54 9.80 0.65
CA ASN A 172 17.30 10.96 0.20
C ASN A 172 17.21 11.16 -1.32
N ALA A 173 17.31 10.08 -2.10
CA ALA A 173 17.16 10.14 -3.55
C ALA A 173 15.79 10.68 -3.97
N ILE A 174 14.73 10.23 -3.30
CA ILE A 174 13.37 10.73 -3.51
C ILE A 174 13.26 12.21 -3.15
N GLY A 175 13.87 12.63 -2.04
CA GLY A 175 13.92 14.03 -1.63
C GLY A 175 14.60 14.94 -2.66
N ASN A 176 15.74 14.50 -3.20
CA ASN A 176 16.48 15.26 -4.22
C ASN A 176 15.70 15.37 -5.54
N LEU A 177 14.96 14.34 -5.91
CA LEU A 177 14.12 14.30 -7.11
C LEU A 177 12.73 14.95 -6.91
N ALA A 178 12.49 15.58 -5.76
CA ALA A 178 11.21 16.19 -5.43
C ALA A 178 10.88 17.42 -6.30
N GLU A 179 11.86 18.01 -7.00
CA GLU A 179 11.65 19.19 -7.84
C GLU A 179 10.79 18.88 -9.09
N ASP A 180 10.87 17.67 -9.63
CA ASP A 180 10.16 17.28 -10.85
C ASP A 180 8.71 16.87 -10.60
N LEU A 181 7.81 17.41 -11.42
CA LEU A 181 6.39 17.14 -11.31
C LEU A 181 6.04 15.68 -11.62
N ASP A 182 6.65 15.09 -12.64
CA ASP A 182 6.34 13.72 -13.08
C ASP A 182 6.76 12.70 -12.03
N ILE A 183 7.89 12.92 -11.37
CA ILE A 183 8.36 12.08 -10.26
C ILE A 183 7.41 12.20 -9.06
N ARG A 184 6.97 13.42 -8.70
CA ARG A 184 5.96 13.60 -7.64
C ARG A 184 4.63 12.92 -7.96
N LEU A 185 4.18 12.96 -9.21
CA LEU A 185 2.97 12.27 -9.67
C LEU A 185 3.14 10.74 -9.58
N ALA A 186 4.27 10.22 -10.06
CA ALA A 186 4.58 8.81 -9.99
C ALA A 186 4.64 8.31 -8.54
N LEU A 187 5.31 9.04 -7.64
CA LEU A 187 5.37 8.72 -6.21
C LEU A 187 4.00 8.73 -5.54
N ARG A 188 3.11 9.66 -5.90
CA ARG A 188 1.72 9.68 -5.42
C ARG A 188 0.97 8.43 -5.87
N SER A 189 1.01 8.12 -7.16
CA SER A 189 0.30 6.97 -7.73
C SER A 189 0.83 5.63 -7.23
N GLY A 190 2.14 5.54 -6.96
CA GLY A 190 2.80 4.34 -6.43
C GLY A 190 2.69 4.17 -4.91
N GLY A 191 2.06 5.09 -4.18
CA GLY A 191 1.95 5.00 -2.72
C GLY A 191 3.22 5.37 -1.95
N GLY A 192 4.17 6.05 -2.59
CA GLY A 192 5.45 6.45 -1.99
C GLY A 192 5.31 7.36 -0.77
N ILE A 193 4.31 8.24 -0.74
CA ILE A 193 4.03 9.09 0.43
C ILE A 193 3.66 8.24 1.65
N GLY A 194 2.81 7.23 1.44
CA GLY A 194 2.46 6.30 2.50
C GLY A 194 3.64 5.47 2.97
N ALA A 195 4.52 5.05 2.05
CA ALA A 195 5.76 4.37 2.40
C ALA A 195 6.65 5.24 3.29
N LEU A 196 6.86 6.52 2.93
CA LEU A 196 7.64 7.46 3.74
C LEU A 196 7.00 7.74 5.11
N VAL A 197 5.68 7.92 5.19
CA VAL A 197 4.98 8.14 6.47
C VAL A 197 5.11 6.92 7.39
N ARG A 198 5.10 5.69 6.86
CA ARG A 198 5.32 4.48 7.67
C ARG A 198 6.71 4.43 8.29
N LEU A 199 7.73 5.00 7.64
CA LEU A 199 9.11 5.04 8.15
C LEU A 199 9.30 6.04 9.30
N LEU A 200 8.31 6.90 9.58
CA LEU A 200 8.31 7.81 10.73
C LEU A 200 7.87 7.16 12.04
N ARG A 201 7.47 5.88 12.01
CA ARG A 201 7.04 5.16 13.21
C ARG A 201 8.19 4.99 14.19
N PRO A 202 7.90 4.95 15.51
CA PRO A 202 8.92 4.81 16.55
C PRO A 202 9.73 3.51 16.45
N ASP A 203 9.19 2.49 15.76
CA ASP A 203 9.85 1.20 15.56
C ASP A 203 11.02 1.26 14.57
N CYS A 204 11.15 2.35 13.80
CA CYS A 204 12.23 2.56 12.85
C CYS A 204 13.42 3.28 13.49
N GLU A 205 14.62 3.05 12.95
CA GLU A 205 15.83 3.73 13.40
C GLU A 205 15.73 5.26 13.18
N SER A 206 16.31 6.01 14.11
CA SER A 206 16.38 7.48 14.08
C SER A 206 16.91 8.03 12.74
N SER A 207 17.96 7.43 12.18
CA SER A 207 18.53 7.82 10.88
C SER A 207 17.52 7.70 9.73
N VAL A 208 16.74 6.63 9.71
CA VAL A 208 15.67 6.36 8.73
C VAL A 208 14.52 7.35 8.90
N GLN A 209 14.11 7.63 10.14
CA GLN A 209 13.08 8.63 10.44
C GLN A 209 13.50 10.02 9.97
N ALA A 210 14.75 10.43 10.20
CA ALA A 210 15.30 11.70 9.71
C ALA A 210 15.24 11.81 8.19
N ALA A 211 15.72 10.77 7.48
CA ALA A 211 15.73 10.76 6.02
C ALA A 211 14.31 10.79 5.44
N ALA A 212 13.38 10.05 6.03
CA ALA A 212 11.97 10.06 5.63
C ALA A 212 11.32 11.43 5.87
N ALA A 213 11.57 12.05 7.02
CA ALA A 213 11.07 13.39 7.34
C ALA A 213 11.66 14.45 6.40
N GLY A 214 12.97 14.36 6.09
CA GLY A 214 13.65 15.23 5.13
C GLY A 214 13.05 15.11 3.73
N ALA A 215 12.88 13.88 3.22
CA ALA A 215 12.27 13.63 1.92
C ALA A 215 10.83 14.17 1.85
N LEU A 216 10.03 13.93 2.88
CA LEU A 216 8.67 14.46 2.98
C LEU A 216 8.66 16.00 3.01
N SER A 217 9.62 16.64 3.67
CA SER A 217 9.70 18.11 3.71
C SER A 217 9.89 18.71 2.32
N LEU A 218 10.78 18.13 1.51
CA LEU A 218 11.07 18.59 0.15
C LEU A 218 9.89 18.37 -0.79
N LEU A 219 9.20 17.23 -0.68
CA LEU A 219 7.98 16.94 -1.45
C LEU A 219 6.82 17.87 -1.04
N ALA A 220 6.58 18.03 0.26
CA ALA A 220 5.51 18.85 0.82
C ALA A 220 5.70 20.34 0.51
N ALA A 221 6.93 20.82 0.41
CA ALA A 221 7.22 22.22 0.07
C ALA A 221 6.78 22.60 -1.35
N ARG A 222 6.60 21.63 -2.25
CA ARG A 222 6.30 21.85 -3.68
C ARG A 222 4.93 21.35 -4.13
N ASP A 223 4.25 20.53 -3.33
CA ASP A 223 2.95 19.95 -3.70
C ASP A 223 1.97 19.89 -2.52
N ILE A 224 0.88 20.67 -2.63
CA ILE A 224 -0.19 20.76 -1.62
C ILE A 224 -0.91 19.42 -1.43
N VAL A 225 -1.01 18.60 -2.48
CA VAL A 225 -1.65 17.28 -2.39
C VAL A 225 -0.79 16.34 -1.55
N VAL A 226 0.54 16.46 -1.63
CA VAL A 226 1.45 15.71 -0.74
C VAL A 226 1.22 16.16 0.70
N GLN A 227 1.10 17.47 0.95
CA GLN A 227 0.84 17.98 2.29
C GLN A 227 -0.46 17.41 2.89
N ASP A 228 -1.54 17.40 2.12
CA ASP A 228 -2.81 16.84 2.54
C ASP A 228 -2.72 15.31 2.72
N SER A 229 -1.98 14.61 1.85
CA SER A 229 -1.78 13.15 1.96
C SER A 229 -1.06 12.78 3.27
N VAL A 230 -0.02 13.52 3.64
CA VAL A 230 0.70 13.30 4.90
C VAL A 230 -0.23 13.51 6.11
N ARG A 231 -1.08 14.56 6.07
CA ARG A 231 -2.12 14.78 7.10
C ARG A 231 -3.07 13.58 7.18
N TYR A 232 -3.67 13.18 6.05
CA TYR A 232 -4.66 12.10 6.02
C TYR A 232 -4.10 10.73 6.47
N LEU A 233 -2.82 10.49 6.27
CA LEU A 233 -2.14 9.27 6.69
C LEU A 233 -1.69 9.30 8.16
N GLY A 234 -2.02 10.35 8.92
CA GLY A 234 -1.64 10.51 10.32
C GLY A 234 -0.15 10.83 10.52
N GLY A 235 0.54 11.29 9.47
CA GLY A 235 1.97 11.62 9.55
C GLY A 235 2.27 12.85 10.41
N VAL A 236 1.29 13.74 10.61
CA VAL A 236 1.44 14.94 11.46
C VAL A 236 1.71 14.55 12.91
N ASP A 237 0.97 13.60 13.47
CA ASP A 237 1.16 13.16 14.86
C ASP A 237 2.54 12.52 15.05
N LEU A 238 2.96 11.66 14.11
CA LEU A 238 4.29 11.04 14.10
C LEU A 238 5.41 12.08 14.03
N LEU A 239 5.28 13.10 13.17
CA LEU A 239 6.28 14.18 13.07
C LEU A 239 6.33 15.04 14.36
N VAL A 240 5.19 15.24 15.02
CA VAL A 240 5.13 15.97 16.30
C VAL A 240 5.80 15.16 17.43
N ASP A 241 5.63 13.84 17.45
CA ASP A 241 6.35 12.95 18.38
C ASP A 241 7.88 13.05 18.18
N LEU A 242 8.33 13.12 16.92
CA LEU A 242 9.75 13.24 16.57
C LEU A 242 10.38 14.58 16.98
N LEU A 243 9.60 15.62 17.30
CA LEU A 243 10.16 16.89 17.80
C LEU A 243 10.85 16.76 19.17
N VAL A 244 10.53 15.72 19.93
CA VAL A 244 11.05 15.47 21.28
C VAL A 244 12.10 14.35 21.28
N SER A 245 12.51 13.88 20.10
CA SER A 245 13.55 12.87 19.98
C SER A 245 14.87 13.35 20.62
N ALA A 246 15.70 12.39 21.05
CA ALA A 246 17.01 12.70 21.63
C ALA A 246 17.99 13.22 20.57
N ASP A 247 17.84 12.76 19.32
CA ASP A 247 18.72 13.10 18.20
C ASP A 247 18.31 14.42 17.56
N SER A 248 19.14 15.45 17.74
CA SER A 248 18.88 16.80 17.23
C SER A 248 18.59 16.82 15.73
N TYR A 249 19.28 15.98 14.95
CA TYR A 249 19.09 15.90 13.50
C TYR A 249 17.68 15.44 13.11
N THR A 250 17.13 14.44 13.81
CA THR A 250 15.76 13.98 13.55
C THR A 250 14.71 15.01 13.94
N ALA A 251 14.91 15.67 15.09
CA ALA A 251 14.02 16.73 15.55
C ALA A 251 14.02 17.90 14.57
N GLU A 252 15.18 18.30 14.04
CA GLU A 252 15.30 19.34 13.01
C GLU A 252 14.62 18.93 11.70
N ALA A 253 14.84 17.70 11.21
CA ALA A 253 14.19 17.20 10.00
C ALA A 253 12.65 17.18 10.14
N ALA A 254 12.15 16.71 11.28
CA ALA A 254 10.72 16.72 11.60
C ALA A 254 10.16 18.14 11.65
N ARG A 255 10.90 19.07 12.26
CA ARG A 255 10.55 20.49 12.34
C ARG A 255 10.44 21.14 10.94
N TYR A 256 11.41 20.93 10.07
CA TYR A 256 11.36 21.43 8.69
C TYR A 256 10.21 20.82 7.89
N CYS A 257 9.91 19.54 8.12
CA CYS A 257 8.77 18.87 7.50
C CYS A 257 7.45 19.51 7.96
N LEU A 258 7.26 19.73 9.26
CA LEU A 258 6.07 20.40 9.80
C LEU A 258 5.92 21.83 9.28
N LEU A 259 7.00 22.61 9.16
CA LEU A 259 6.96 23.94 8.56
C LEU A 259 6.51 23.87 7.09
N SER A 260 7.03 22.91 6.33
CA SER A 260 6.67 22.69 4.92
C SER A 260 5.22 22.26 4.74
N LEU A 261 4.69 21.43 5.64
CA LEU A 261 3.28 20.99 5.64
C LEU A 261 2.30 22.12 5.97
N ARG A 262 2.73 23.12 6.73
CA ARG A 262 1.91 24.27 7.15
C ARG A 262 1.82 25.35 6.09
N ARG A 263 2.88 25.51 5.30
CA ARG A 263 3.02 26.60 4.35
C ARG A 263 1.85 26.65 3.39
N GLY A 264 1.04 27.71 3.48
CA GLY A 264 -0.14 27.91 2.62
C GLY A 264 -1.33 26.96 2.85
N ASN A 265 -1.32 26.11 3.90
CA ASN A 265 -2.41 25.16 4.18
C ASN A 265 -2.99 25.35 5.60
N THR A 266 -4.14 26.02 5.68
CA THR A 266 -4.81 26.34 6.96
C THR A 266 -5.26 25.12 7.75
N LYS A 267 -5.64 24.03 7.06
CA LYS A 267 -6.11 22.80 7.71
C LYS A 267 -4.94 22.11 8.40
N ASN A 268 -3.81 21.99 7.70
CA ASN A 268 -2.57 21.44 8.27
C ASN A 268 -2.06 22.31 9.43
N GLN A 269 -2.14 23.64 9.31
CA GLN A 269 -1.79 24.54 10.41
C GLN A 269 -2.62 24.28 11.67
N ALA A 270 -3.95 24.13 11.53
CA ALA A 270 -4.83 23.86 12.66
C ALA A 270 -4.54 22.48 13.29
N GLU A 271 -4.31 21.45 12.48
CA GLU A 271 -4.03 20.09 12.95
C GLU A 271 -2.69 20.01 13.67
N ILE A 272 -1.63 20.63 13.12
CA ILE A 272 -0.31 20.65 13.77
C ILE A 272 -0.37 21.36 15.12
N ILE A 273 -1.08 22.50 15.20
CA ILE A 273 -1.27 23.20 16.48
C ILE A 273 -2.05 22.33 17.47
N ALA A 274 -3.08 21.62 17.00
CA ALA A 274 -3.87 20.71 17.84
C ALA A 274 -3.03 19.52 18.34
N ALA A 275 -2.25 18.88 17.46
CA ALA A 275 -1.37 17.77 17.77
C ALA A 275 -0.29 18.17 18.77
N ILE A 276 0.37 19.32 18.57
CA ILE A 276 1.37 19.85 19.51
C ILE A 276 0.76 20.10 20.89
N ARG A 277 -0.48 20.61 20.95
CA ARG A 277 -1.18 20.85 22.24
C ARG A 277 -1.64 19.56 22.92
N ALA A 278 -2.03 18.56 22.14
CA ALA A 278 -2.45 17.26 22.65
C ALA A 278 -1.27 16.47 23.20
N ASN A 279 -0.07 16.65 22.65
CA ASN A 279 1.10 15.88 23.02
C ASN A 279 1.80 16.43 24.27
N THR A 280 1.63 15.74 25.40
CA THR A 280 2.16 16.16 26.70
C THR A 280 3.70 16.22 26.77
N SER A 281 4.41 15.40 25.97
CA SER A 281 5.88 15.38 25.93
C SER A 281 6.44 16.65 25.29
N VAL A 282 5.80 17.10 24.21
CA VAL A 282 6.14 18.31 23.46
C VAL A 282 5.83 19.56 24.28
N VAL A 283 4.67 19.59 24.97
CA VAL A 283 4.29 20.70 25.85
C VAL A 283 5.26 20.87 27.03
N ARG A 284 5.78 19.77 27.60
CA ARG A 284 6.84 19.84 28.63
C ARG A 284 8.14 20.44 28.09
N ASN A 285 8.46 20.17 26.82
CA ASN A 285 9.65 20.65 26.13
C ASN A 285 9.36 21.83 25.19
N ILE A 286 8.37 22.69 25.51
CA ILE A 286 7.93 23.76 24.61
C ILE A 286 9.03 24.76 24.22
N ARG A 287 10.11 24.86 25.03
CA ARG A 287 11.29 25.68 24.72
C ARG A 287 12.10 25.14 23.52
N ARG A 288 11.97 23.85 23.20
CA ARG A 288 12.61 23.21 22.04
C ARG A 288 11.76 23.31 20.76
N VAL A 289 10.50 23.72 20.89
CA VAL A 289 9.57 23.85 19.77
C VAL A 289 9.67 25.26 19.20
N ASP A 290 9.86 25.36 17.88
CA ASP A 290 9.92 26.66 17.21
C ASP A 290 8.60 27.44 17.39
N PRO A 291 8.66 28.73 17.75
CA PRO A 291 7.47 29.54 17.95
C PRO A 291 6.62 29.71 16.69
N GLU A 292 7.23 29.54 15.50
CA GLU A 292 6.54 29.60 14.22
C GLU A 292 5.50 28.47 14.04
N LEU A 293 5.76 27.28 14.61
CA LEU A 293 4.82 26.14 14.54
C LEU A 293 3.50 26.41 15.27
N LEU A 294 3.50 27.33 16.24
CA LEU A 294 2.34 27.65 17.07
C LEU A 294 1.51 28.84 16.55
N ARG A 295 1.93 29.50 15.46
CA ARG A 295 1.30 30.71 14.91
C ARG A 295 0.71 30.48 13.53
N PHE A 296 -0.54 30.86 13.29
CA PHE A 296 -1.08 30.87 11.93
C PHE A 296 -0.32 31.86 11.05
N GLU A 297 -0.06 31.50 9.78
CA GLU A 297 0.62 32.40 8.84
C GLU A 297 -0.30 33.58 8.47
N ASP A 298 0.24 34.81 8.55
CA ASP A 298 -0.52 36.07 8.42
C ASP A 298 -1.22 36.27 7.06
N ALA A 299 -0.87 35.47 6.04
CA ALA A 299 -1.42 35.53 4.68
C ALA A 299 -2.53 34.50 4.39
N THR A 300 -2.90 33.65 5.35
CA THR A 300 -3.90 32.60 5.11
C THR A 300 -5.33 33.06 5.46
N PRO A 301 -6.33 32.85 4.58
CA PRO A 301 -7.70 33.25 4.86
C PRO A 301 -8.23 32.47 6.07
N ARG A 302 -8.55 33.18 7.15
CA ARG A 302 -9.14 32.60 8.36
C ARG A 302 -10.48 31.96 8.02
N VAL A 303 -10.52 30.64 7.85
CA VAL A 303 -11.78 29.90 7.87
C VAL A 303 -12.36 30.03 9.28
N ARG A 304 -13.56 30.59 9.41
CA ARG A 304 -14.29 30.60 10.69
C ARG A 304 -14.51 29.14 11.09
N SER A 305 -13.72 28.69 12.07
CA SER A 305 -13.93 27.42 12.73
C SER A 305 -15.33 27.40 13.33
N SER A 306 -16.16 26.45 12.92
CA SER A 306 -17.48 26.18 13.50
C SER A 306 -17.40 25.41 14.82
N TYR A 307 -16.25 25.41 15.48
CA TYR A 307 -16.02 24.68 16.73
C TYR A 307 -16.05 25.64 17.91
N THR A 308 -17.22 25.79 18.53
CA THR A 308 -17.36 26.38 19.88
C THR A 308 -17.16 25.27 20.91
N PRO A 309 -16.14 25.33 21.78
CA PRO A 309 -16.02 24.38 22.88
C PRO A 309 -17.11 24.66 23.94
N PRO A 310 -17.66 23.64 24.62
CA PRO A 310 -18.69 23.85 25.63
C PRO A 310 -18.07 24.47 26.89
N THR A 311 -18.36 25.74 27.14
CA THR A 311 -18.08 26.40 28.42
C THR A 311 -19.21 26.14 29.40
N SER A 312 -19.02 25.18 30.31
CA SER A 312 -19.79 25.13 31.57
C SER A 312 -18.99 24.45 32.68
N TYR A 313 -18.18 25.24 33.37
CA TYR A 313 -17.88 25.03 34.79
C TYR A 313 -17.92 26.40 35.47
N THR A 314 -19.10 26.77 35.95
CA THR A 314 -19.25 27.84 36.93
C THR A 314 -19.21 27.22 38.31
N THR A 315 -18.18 27.52 39.09
CA THR A 315 -18.28 27.49 40.54
C THR A 315 -17.81 28.82 41.14
N PRO A 316 -18.43 29.28 42.23
CA PRO A 316 -18.47 30.68 42.58
C PRO A 316 -17.61 30.99 43.81
N THR A 317 -16.87 32.10 43.82
CA THR A 317 -16.45 32.71 45.09
C THR A 317 -16.09 34.19 44.95
N LYS A 318 -16.66 34.97 45.87
CA LYS A 318 -16.51 36.42 46.09
C LYS A 318 -15.12 36.77 46.63
N ALA A 319 -14.57 37.92 46.20
CA ALA A 319 -13.93 38.97 47.03
C ALA A 319 -13.37 40.06 46.09
N LEU A 320 -13.96 41.26 46.07
CA LEU A 320 -13.46 42.47 46.74
C LEU A 320 -12.05 42.92 46.28
N LEU A 321 -11.97 44.03 45.57
CA LEU A 321 -11.19 45.23 45.96
C LEU A 321 -11.42 46.41 44.99
N ARG A 322 -11.38 47.60 45.57
CA ARG A 322 -11.78 48.93 45.07
C ARG A 322 -10.76 49.55 44.09
N PRO A 323 -11.16 50.64 43.39
CA PRO A 323 -10.41 51.23 42.28
C PRO A 323 -9.36 52.25 42.76
N THR A 324 -8.25 52.32 42.03
CA THR A 324 -7.24 53.38 42.18
C THR A 324 -7.47 54.49 41.17
N THR A 325 -7.55 55.68 41.74
CA THR A 325 -7.67 57.03 41.19
C THR A 325 -6.51 57.43 40.27
N ALA A 326 -6.81 58.20 39.22
CA ALA A 326 -6.14 59.49 38.96
C ALA A 326 -6.90 60.26 37.86
N ASP A 327 -7.57 61.32 38.34
CA ASP A 327 -7.87 62.60 37.68
C ASP A 327 -6.84 62.99 36.60
N SER A 328 -7.10 63.74 35.54
CA SER A 328 -8.00 64.86 35.24
C SER A 328 -7.73 65.16 33.76
N TYR A 329 -8.73 65.38 32.90
CA TYR A 329 -9.19 66.73 32.55
C TYR A 329 -10.63 66.65 32.00
N ARG A 330 -11.53 67.34 32.73
CA ARG A 330 -12.74 68.03 32.26
C ARG A 330 -12.44 68.84 30.97
N ARG A 331 -13.35 69.15 30.05
CA ARG A 331 -14.77 68.85 29.72
C ARG A 331 -15.08 69.66 28.41
N PRO A 332 -16.32 69.73 27.86
CA PRO A 332 -16.57 69.39 26.45
C PRO A 332 -17.31 70.50 25.68
N THR A 333 -17.93 70.07 24.56
CA THR A 333 -19.02 70.64 23.75
C THR A 333 -18.66 71.67 22.70
N ASP A 334 -18.98 71.34 21.43
CA ASP A 334 -19.93 72.15 20.67
C ASP A 334 -20.65 71.34 19.59
N MET A 335 -21.95 71.66 19.46
CA MET A 335 -22.88 71.18 18.45
C MET A 335 -22.57 71.78 17.06
N THR A 336 -23.07 71.13 15.99
CA THR A 336 -24.12 71.66 15.08
C THR A 336 -24.03 71.11 13.65
N THR A 337 -25.18 70.65 13.14
CA THR A 337 -25.70 70.81 11.74
C THR A 337 -24.89 70.17 10.58
N ALA A 338 -25.43 69.72 9.45
CA ALA A 338 -26.64 70.10 8.73
C ALA A 338 -27.09 68.98 7.76
N VAL A 339 -28.37 69.05 7.44
CA VAL A 339 -29.11 68.34 6.39
C VAL A 339 -28.74 68.91 5.01
N ALA A 340 -28.64 68.07 3.96
CA ALA A 340 -29.41 68.17 2.69
C ALA A 340 -28.70 67.61 1.43
N ARG A 341 -29.49 66.82 0.67
CA ARG A 341 -29.63 66.73 -0.81
C ARG A 341 -28.57 65.97 -1.64
N SER A 342 -29.03 64.83 -2.18
CA SER A 342 -29.31 64.59 -3.63
C SER A 342 -28.14 63.84 -4.29
N VAL A 343 -28.23 62.85 -5.19
CA VAL A 343 -29.10 62.57 -6.34
C VAL A 343 -28.98 61.06 -6.63
N SER A 344 -30.04 60.42 -7.15
CA SER A 344 -29.94 59.12 -7.83
C SER A 344 -30.13 59.32 -9.34
N PRO A 345 -29.68 58.38 -10.19
CA PRO A 345 -30.69 57.81 -11.09
C PRO A 345 -30.51 56.31 -11.46
N SER A 346 -31.68 55.64 -11.60
CA SER A 346 -32.08 54.57 -12.56
C SER A 346 -31.20 53.32 -12.74
N ARG A 347 -31.62 52.06 -12.52
CA ARG A 347 -32.82 51.27 -12.91
C ARG A 347 -33.13 51.26 -14.41
N PHE A 348 -32.81 50.14 -15.07
CA PHE A 348 -33.62 49.58 -16.18
C PHE A 348 -34.04 48.15 -15.83
N LYS A 349 -35.36 47.91 -15.89
CA LYS A 349 -35.99 46.60 -15.98
C LYS A 349 -36.58 46.50 -17.38
N SER A 350 -36.72 45.30 -17.94
CA SER A 350 -37.98 44.92 -18.57
C SER A 350 -38.17 43.40 -18.59
N PRO A 351 -39.38 42.92 -18.24
CA PRO A 351 -39.94 41.62 -18.61
C PRO A 351 -40.96 41.79 -19.76
N ILE A 352 -41.26 40.73 -20.51
CA ILE A 352 -42.38 40.47 -21.46
C ILE A 352 -42.00 39.09 -22.09
N ALA A 353 -42.79 38.04 -22.26
CA ALA A 353 -44.22 37.82 -22.26
C ALA A 353 -44.51 36.36 -21.87
N ALA A 354 -45.70 36.14 -21.33
CA ALA A 354 -46.39 34.85 -21.35
C ALA A 354 -47.22 34.72 -22.65
N ALA A 355 -47.57 33.47 -22.95
CA ALA A 355 -48.62 32.99 -23.88
C ALA A 355 -48.16 32.45 -25.24
N LEU A 356 -48.92 31.45 -25.71
CA LEU A 356 -48.70 30.47 -26.80
C LEU A 356 -47.96 29.21 -26.29
N THR A 357 -48.54 28.03 -26.12
CA THR A 357 -49.79 27.45 -26.64
C THR A 357 -50.10 26.17 -25.85
N ALA A 358 -51.37 26.01 -25.45
CA ALA A 358 -51.96 24.72 -25.08
C ALA A 358 -52.49 24.03 -26.35
N GLN A 359 -52.31 22.71 -26.45
CA GLN A 359 -53.24 21.68 -27.01
C GLN A 359 -52.49 20.34 -27.20
N SER A 360 -52.89 19.30 -26.44
CA SER A 360 -53.52 18.02 -26.89
C SER A 360 -52.52 17.04 -27.52
N THR A 361 -52.36 15.76 -27.15
CA THR A 361 -53.29 14.66 -26.80
C THR A 361 -52.49 13.49 -26.18
N THR A 362 -52.81 12.99 -24.99
CA THR A 362 -53.42 11.67 -24.66
C THR A 362 -52.99 10.41 -25.43
N VAL A 363 -52.60 9.36 -24.67
CA VAL A 363 -52.65 7.87 -24.86
C VAL A 363 -51.48 7.30 -24.03
N ARG A 364 -51.52 6.35 -23.09
CA ARG A 364 -52.46 5.35 -22.51
C ARG A 364 -51.83 4.96 -21.14
N GLY A 365 -52.57 4.93 -20.03
CA GLY A 365 -53.15 3.70 -19.43
C GLY A 365 -52.10 2.96 -18.56
N SER A 366 -52.06 3.10 -17.23
CA SER A 366 -52.99 2.56 -16.22
C SER A 366 -53.06 1.03 -16.21
N LEU A 367 -52.93 0.48 -14.99
CA LEU A 367 -53.19 -0.89 -14.51
C LEU A 367 -51.92 -1.70 -14.19
N ASP A 368 -51.54 -1.71 -12.91
CA ASP A 368 -51.20 -2.94 -12.18
C ASP A 368 -50.92 -2.58 -10.71
N ARG A 369 -52.01 -2.34 -10.01
CA ARG A 369 -52.05 -2.26 -8.55
C ARG A 369 -53.34 -2.92 -8.08
N ASP A 370 -53.55 -4.18 -8.49
CA ASP A 370 -54.61 -5.07 -7.99
C ASP A 370 -54.33 -6.52 -8.44
N MET A 371 -53.34 -7.17 -7.83
CA MET A 371 -53.17 -8.64 -7.85
C MET A 371 -52.46 -9.10 -6.57
N ALA A 372 -53.01 -8.73 -5.42
CA ALA A 372 -52.53 -9.22 -4.13
C ALA A 372 -53.68 -9.37 -3.11
N ALA A 373 -54.73 -10.11 -3.49
CA ALA A 373 -55.72 -10.64 -2.56
C ALA A 373 -56.57 -11.72 -3.24
N ALA A 374 -56.30 -12.99 -2.97
CA ALA A 374 -57.31 -14.06 -2.76
C ALA A 374 -56.66 -15.46 -2.81
N ALA A 375 -56.14 -15.91 -1.68
CA ALA A 375 -56.19 -17.33 -1.28
C ALA A 375 -55.80 -17.45 0.20
N SER A 376 -56.67 -16.97 1.07
CA SER A 376 -56.92 -17.62 2.36
C SER A 376 -58.26 -18.38 2.19
N PRO A 377 -58.69 -19.37 3.01
CA PRO A 377 -58.78 -19.18 4.46
C PRO A 377 -58.82 -20.46 5.37
N VAL A 378 -59.03 -20.20 6.69
CA VAL A 378 -59.70 -21.04 7.74
C VAL A 378 -58.81 -22.08 8.45
N ARG A 379 -58.42 -21.86 9.73
CA ARG A 379 -59.06 -22.34 11.00
C ARG A 379 -59.24 -23.87 11.01
N THR A 380 -58.89 -24.68 12.02
CA THR A 380 -58.98 -24.53 13.48
C THR A 380 -58.32 -25.74 14.16
N SER A 381 -57.85 -25.55 15.42
CA SER A 381 -57.77 -26.53 16.53
C SER A 381 -56.97 -27.84 16.36
N LEU A 382 -56.03 -28.08 17.29
CA LEU A 382 -56.08 -29.17 18.29
C LEU A 382 -54.76 -29.17 19.12
N ARG A 383 -54.86 -28.95 20.44
CA ARG A 383 -53.97 -29.61 21.43
C ARG A 383 -54.56 -31.02 21.66
N PRO A 384 -53.83 -32.07 22.11
CA PRO A 384 -52.85 -32.03 23.21
C PRO A 384 -51.64 -32.99 23.11
N THR A 385 -50.71 -32.86 24.07
CA THR A 385 -49.79 -33.86 24.67
C THR A 385 -49.33 -35.08 23.85
N THR A 386 -48.01 -35.22 23.68
CA THR A 386 -47.26 -36.45 24.06
C THR A 386 -45.75 -36.18 24.09
N LEU A 387 -45.14 -36.63 25.18
CA LEU A 387 -43.70 -36.77 25.44
C LEU A 387 -42.96 -37.55 24.36
N ALA A 388 -41.71 -37.15 24.05
CA ALA A 388 -40.54 -38.02 23.82
C ALA A 388 -39.27 -37.17 23.56
N PRO A 389 -38.05 -37.69 23.78
CA PRO A 389 -37.47 -38.02 25.08
C PRO A 389 -36.21 -37.18 25.37
N ARG A 390 -35.89 -37.01 26.65
CA ARG A 390 -34.58 -36.52 27.10
C ARG A 390 -33.51 -37.54 26.70
N TYR A 391 -32.52 -37.12 25.91
CA TYR A 391 -31.32 -37.90 25.69
C TYR A 391 -30.42 -37.81 26.92
N THR A 392 -30.24 -38.93 27.60
CA THR A 392 -29.28 -39.13 28.70
C THR A 392 -27.97 -39.65 28.11
N PRO A 393 -26.80 -39.06 28.44
CA PRO A 393 -25.52 -39.63 28.04
C PRO A 393 -25.24 -40.93 28.84
N PRO A 394 -24.57 -41.93 28.23
CA PRO A 394 -24.20 -43.17 28.91
C PRO A 394 -23.04 -42.96 29.90
N PRO A 395 -22.89 -43.82 30.92
CA PRO A 395 -21.88 -43.69 31.97
C PRO A 395 -20.45 -44.03 31.46
N PRO A 396 -19.41 -43.44 32.07
CA PRO A 396 -18.02 -43.68 31.69
C PRO A 396 -17.55 -45.10 32.09
N SER A 397 -16.87 -45.78 31.18
CA SER A 397 -16.12 -47.01 31.47
C SER A 397 -14.81 -46.72 32.20
N PRO A 398 -14.32 -47.62 33.06
CA PRO A 398 -13.32 -47.32 34.07
C PRO A 398 -11.92 -47.62 33.55
N LEU A 399 -11.21 -46.61 33.06
CA LEU A 399 -9.76 -46.59 33.01
C LEU A 399 -9.31 -45.17 33.37
N GLU A 400 -8.33 -45.11 34.27
CA GLU A 400 -7.59 -43.92 34.75
C GLU A 400 -8.22 -43.12 35.90
N GLU A 401 -8.33 -43.79 37.06
CA GLU A 401 -7.98 -43.13 38.33
C GLU A 401 -6.44 -43.03 38.42
N ALA A 402 -5.90 -41.90 38.00
CA ALA A 402 -4.59 -41.43 38.44
C ALA A 402 -4.70 -39.93 38.68
N GLN A 403 -4.66 -39.54 39.96
CA GLN A 403 -4.50 -38.15 40.37
C GLN A 403 -3.25 -37.56 39.70
N PRO A 404 -3.30 -36.35 39.11
CA PRO A 404 -2.09 -35.60 38.88
C PRO A 404 -1.93 -34.54 39.97
N ASP A 405 -0.91 -34.77 40.77
CA ASP A 405 -0.25 -33.82 41.62
C ASP A 405 0.00 -32.47 40.91
N TYR A 406 -0.16 -31.40 41.69
CA TYR A 406 0.22 -30.06 41.32
C TYR A 406 1.70 -30.01 40.87
N SER A 407 1.92 -29.92 39.56
CA SER A 407 3.16 -29.39 39.00
C SER A 407 2.85 -28.57 37.75
N LEU A 408 3.24 -27.30 37.77
CA LEU A 408 3.15 -26.37 36.65
C LEU A 408 4.08 -26.84 35.52
N GLY A 409 3.56 -27.68 34.62
CA GLY A 409 4.15 -27.94 33.30
C GLY A 409 3.61 -26.96 32.25
N PRO A 410 4.34 -26.70 31.15
CA PRO A 410 3.90 -25.77 30.12
C PRO A 410 2.65 -26.32 29.41
N VAL A 411 1.65 -25.45 29.25
CA VAL A 411 0.40 -25.72 28.53
C VAL A 411 0.74 -26.17 27.10
N PRO A 412 0.07 -27.20 26.54
CA PRO A 412 0.28 -27.60 25.16
C PRO A 412 -0.02 -26.40 24.25
N GLU A 413 0.97 -25.98 23.47
CA GLU A 413 0.83 -24.88 22.51
C GLU A 413 -0.29 -25.24 21.53
N VAL A 414 -1.37 -24.46 21.56
CA VAL A 414 -2.45 -24.63 20.60
C VAL A 414 -1.90 -24.20 19.24
N ASP A 415 -1.84 -25.12 18.28
CA ASP A 415 -1.37 -24.85 16.92
C ASP A 415 -2.21 -23.73 16.29
N ASN A 416 -1.72 -22.49 16.39
CA ASN A 416 -2.42 -21.28 15.97
C ASN A 416 -2.81 -21.31 14.48
N GLU A 417 -2.10 -22.07 13.64
CA GLU A 417 -2.44 -22.26 12.22
C GLU A 417 -3.68 -23.13 11.99
N LEU A 418 -3.94 -24.11 12.86
CA LEU A 418 -5.13 -24.97 12.78
C LEU A 418 -6.37 -24.24 13.32
N LEU A 419 -6.19 -23.35 14.30
CA LEU A 419 -7.27 -22.47 14.79
C LEU A 419 -7.77 -21.55 13.69
N LYS A 420 -6.88 -20.88 12.96
CA LYS A 420 -7.21 -19.94 11.88
C LYS A 420 -8.07 -20.56 10.76
N ARG A 421 -8.06 -21.88 10.63
CA ARG A 421 -8.84 -22.65 9.66
C ARG A 421 -10.25 -23.04 10.15
N LYS A 422 -10.57 -22.82 11.43
CA LYS A 422 -11.90 -23.06 12.01
C LYS A 422 -12.75 -21.79 11.89
N HIS A 423 -14.07 -21.96 11.77
CA HIS A 423 -15.01 -20.84 11.84
C HIS A 423 -15.25 -20.43 13.30
N LEU A 424 -15.49 -19.15 13.57
CA LEU A 424 -15.65 -18.61 14.94
C LEU A 424 -16.70 -19.34 15.79
N ILE A 425 -17.75 -19.86 15.15
CA ILE A 425 -18.82 -20.66 15.78
C ILE A 425 -18.29 -21.93 16.50
N ARG A 426 -17.12 -22.44 16.11
CA ARG A 426 -16.53 -23.66 16.69
C ARG A 426 -15.47 -23.38 17.76
N TYR A 427 -15.22 -22.12 18.09
CA TYR A 427 -14.20 -21.74 19.05
C TYR A 427 -14.66 -21.98 20.49
N THR A 428 -13.84 -22.66 21.27
CA THR A 428 -13.97 -22.70 22.73
C THR A 428 -13.56 -21.36 23.34
N ALA A 429 -13.89 -21.11 24.61
CA ALA A 429 -13.51 -19.87 25.29
C ALA A 429 -11.99 -19.65 25.34
N GLU A 430 -11.21 -20.73 25.39
CA GLU A 430 -9.74 -20.67 25.37
C GLU A 430 -9.18 -20.35 23.98
N GLU A 431 -9.72 -20.97 22.93
CA GLU A 431 -9.35 -20.68 21.54
C GLU A 431 -9.74 -19.24 21.16
N LEU A 432 -10.89 -18.75 21.66
CA LEU A 432 -11.35 -17.37 21.45
C LEU A 432 -10.42 -16.37 22.14
N ALA A 433 -9.97 -16.67 23.36
CA ALA A 433 -9.04 -15.82 24.08
C ALA A 433 -7.68 -15.73 23.38
N ALA A 434 -7.20 -16.84 22.79
CA ALA A 434 -5.98 -16.84 21.98
C ALA A 434 -6.13 -15.94 20.74
N LEU A 435 -7.25 -16.02 20.03
CA LEU A 435 -7.54 -15.16 18.88
C LEU A 435 -7.65 -13.68 19.26
N LEU A 436 -8.33 -13.37 20.37
CA LEU A 436 -8.45 -11.99 20.85
C LEU A 436 -7.09 -11.41 21.29
N GLN A 437 -6.19 -12.25 21.81
CA GLN A 437 -4.83 -11.83 22.11
C GLN A 437 -4.10 -11.35 20.84
N ASP A 438 -4.26 -12.05 19.71
CA ASP A 438 -3.70 -11.65 18.41
C ASP A 438 -4.31 -10.33 17.88
N MET A 439 -5.54 -9.98 18.29
CA MET A 439 -6.17 -8.68 17.98
C MET A 439 -5.69 -7.53 18.90
N GLY A 440 -4.77 -7.81 19.82
CA GLY A 440 -4.22 -6.85 20.77
C GLY A 440 -5.14 -6.58 21.97
N PHE A 441 -5.88 -7.59 22.46
CA PHE A 441 -6.55 -7.52 23.75
C PHE A 441 -5.58 -7.85 24.90
N ASP A 442 -5.68 -7.10 25.99
CA ASP A 442 -4.78 -7.26 27.13
C ASP A 442 -5.16 -8.49 27.95
N LYS A 443 -4.19 -9.08 28.67
CA LYS A 443 -4.43 -10.25 29.55
C LYS A 443 -5.53 -10.03 30.60
N LEU A 444 -5.77 -8.77 30.99
CA LEU A 444 -6.83 -8.38 31.92
C LEU A 444 -8.23 -8.46 31.29
N ASP A 445 -8.38 -8.10 30.02
CA ASP A 445 -9.66 -8.20 29.32
C ASP A 445 -9.98 -9.66 29.03
N LEU A 446 -8.98 -10.44 28.62
CA LEU A 446 -9.09 -11.87 28.35
C LEU A 446 -9.55 -12.66 29.59
N ARG A 447 -9.26 -12.15 30.80
CA ARG A 447 -9.77 -12.73 32.05
C ARG A 447 -11.29 -12.65 32.13
N ALA A 448 -11.91 -11.56 31.67
CA ALA A 448 -13.37 -11.43 31.66
C ALA A 448 -14.03 -12.41 30.68
N PHE A 449 -13.38 -12.74 29.57
CA PHE A 449 -13.84 -13.76 28.63
C PHE A 449 -13.73 -15.18 29.21
N LYS A 450 -12.62 -15.48 29.91
CA LYS A 450 -12.40 -16.79 30.55
C LYS A 450 -13.30 -16.99 31.78
N VAL A 451 -13.53 -15.96 32.58
CA VAL A 451 -14.39 -16.04 33.79
C VAL A 451 -15.87 -16.17 33.42
N ASN A 452 -16.30 -15.53 32.33
CA ASN A 452 -17.68 -15.61 31.86
C ASN A 452 -17.95 -16.78 30.88
N ASP A 453 -16.93 -17.62 30.63
CA ASP A 453 -16.94 -18.75 29.69
C ASP A 453 -17.59 -18.43 28.34
N VAL A 454 -17.17 -17.30 27.74
CA VAL A 454 -17.78 -16.82 26.49
C VAL A 454 -17.19 -17.62 25.32
N ALA A 455 -18.01 -18.45 24.69
CA ALA A 455 -17.65 -19.13 23.45
C ALA A 455 -17.82 -18.22 22.23
N GLY A 456 -17.27 -18.63 21.08
CA GLY A 456 -17.38 -17.85 19.84
C GLY A 456 -18.83 -17.63 19.36
N VAL A 457 -19.75 -18.54 19.71
CA VAL A 457 -21.19 -18.38 19.44
C VAL A 457 -21.80 -17.28 20.29
N ASP A 458 -21.51 -17.28 21.58
CA ASP A 458 -22.02 -16.27 22.51
C ASP A 458 -21.50 -14.88 22.15
N LEU A 459 -20.27 -14.78 21.65
CA LEU A 459 -19.71 -13.53 21.15
C LEU A 459 -20.47 -12.98 19.94
N LEU A 460 -21.01 -13.83 19.06
CA LEU A 460 -21.75 -13.38 17.89
C LEU A 460 -23.15 -12.85 18.25
N ASP A 461 -23.79 -13.44 19.27
CA ASP A 461 -25.14 -13.05 19.71
C ASP A 461 -25.15 -11.88 20.71
N MET A 462 -24.01 -11.56 21.32
CA MET A 462 -23.91 -10.47 22.31
C MET A 462 -24.16 -9.08 21.72
N THR A 463 -24.91 -8.28 22.49
CA THR A 463 -25.18 -6.86 22.20
C THR A 463 -24.08 -5.94 22.75
N GLU A 464 -24.04 -4.70 22.25
CA GLU A 464 -23.06 -3.67 22.68
C GLU A 464 -23.10 -3.42 24.19
N ASP A 465 -24.31 -3.37 24.75
CA ASP A 465 -24.53 -3.12 26.17
C ASP A 465 -24.08 -4.31 27.02
N GLU A 466 -24.31 -5.54 26.55
CA GLU A 466 -23.81 -6.75 27.21
C GLU A 466 -22.28 -6.83 27.17
N MET A 467 -21.62 -6.43 26.08
CA MET A 467 -20.15 -6.39 26.01
C MET A 467 -19.56 -5.35 26.98
N ILE A 468 -20.24 -4.22 27.21
CA ILE A 468 -19.78 -3.19 28.15
C ILE A 468 -20.03 -3.63 29.59
N VAL A 469 -21.20 -4.19 29.89
CA VAL A 469 -21.63 -4.49 31.26
C VAL A 469 -21.10 -5.84 31.74
N ARG A 470 -21.18 -6.89 30.92
CA ARG A 470 -20.81 -8.27 31.28
C ARG A 470 -19.31 -8.53 31.17
N LEU A 471 -18.65 -7.91 30.18
CA LEU A 471 -17.21 -8.09 29.95
C LEU A 471 -16.36 -6.91 30.44
N LEU A 472 -16.98 -5.84 30.95
CA LEU A 472 -16.31 -4.63 31.45
C LEU A 472 -15.35 -4.02 30.42
N LEU A 473 -15.67 -4.15 29.13
CA LEU A 473 -14.79 -3.70 28.06
C LEU A 473 -14.95 -2.20 27.80
N PRO A 474 -13.84 -1.47 27.57
CA PRO A 474 -13.90 -0.08 27.18
C PRO A 474 -14.46 0.09 25.76
N ARG A 475 -15.14 1.21 25.51
CA ARG A 475 -15.88 1.48 24.25
C ARG A 475 -15.07 1.28 22.96
N HIS A 476 -13.75 1.51 23.00
CA HIS A 476 -12.89 1.31 21.84
C HIS A 476 -12.64 -0.18 21.53
N LYS A 477 -12.58 -1.06 22.54
CA LYS A 477 -12.46 -2.51 22.38
C LYS A 477 -13.79 -3.14 21.92
N VAL A 478 -14.91 -2.62 22.41
CA VAL A 478 -16.26 -3.01 21.93
C VAL A 478 -16.43 -2.69 20.44
N ARG A 479 -15.92 -1.55 19.96
CA ARG A 479 -15.91 -1.23 18.52
C ARG A 479 -15.12 -2.23 17.69
N LYS A 480 -13.98 -2.73 18.19
CA LYS A 480 -13.19 -3.78 17.52
C LYS A 480 -13.95 -5.10 17.44
N LEU A 481 -14.62 -5.52 18.53
CA LEU A 481 -15.46 -6.71 18.53
C LEU A 481 -16.66 -6.58 17.57
N ARG A 482 -17.25 -5.39 17.49
CA ARG A 482 -18.31 -5.10 16.51
C ARG A 482 -17.81 -5.17 15.08
N ALA A 483 -16.59 -4.71 14.80
CA ALA A 483 -15.98 -4.88 13.48
C ALA A 483 -15.80 -6.37 13.15
N LEU A 484 -15.34 -7.17 14.11
CA LEU A 484 -15.22 -8.62 13.99
C LEU A 484 -16.58 -9.28 13.73
N GLN A 485 -17.64 -8.96 14.48
CA GLN A 485 -18.99 -9.50 14.24
C GLN A 485 -19.50 -9.19 12.82
N ARG A 486 -19.25 -7.97 12.31
CA ARG A 486 -19.62 -7.62 10.93
C ARG A 486 -18.78 -8.38 9.91
N ALA A 487 -17.50 -8.61 10.19
CA ALA A 487 -16.63 -9.43 9.35
C ALA A 487 -17.14 -10.86 9.24
N VAL A 488 -17.54 -11.47 10.36
CA VAL A 488 -18.14 -12.81 10.37
C VAL A 488 -19.44 -12.83 9.58
N ALA A 489 -20.32 -11.85 9.79
CA ALA A 489 -21.59 -11.77 9.08
C ALA A 489 -21.42 -11.63 7.55
N LEU A 490 -20.39 -10.92 7.08
CA LEU A 490 -20.08 -10.88 5.64
C LEU A 490 -19.48 -12.18 5.15
N TYR A 491 -18.59 -12.78 5.92
CA TYR A 491 -17.99 -14.05 5.58
C TYR A 491 -19.06 -15.13 5.37
N ASP A 492 -20.01 -15.23 6.30
CA ASP A 492 -21.12 -16.18 6.25
C ASP A 492 -22.08 -15.91 5.07
N ARG A 493 -22.16 -14.68 4.56
CA ARG A 493 -22.96 -14.34 3.36
C ARG A 493 -22.27 -14.73 2.05
N ILE A 494 -20.94 -14.73 2.03
CA ILE A 494 -20.14 -15.09 0.85
C ILE A 494 -19.94 -16.61 0.79
N ALA A 495 -19.80 -17.26 1.95
CA ALA A 495 -19.66 -18.70 2.06
C ALA A 495 -20.91 -19.42 1.53
N THR A 496 -20.69 -20.44 0.70
CA THR A 496 -21.80 -21.24 0.15
C THR A 496 -22.30 -22.29 1.12
N LEU A 497 -21.44 -22.75 2.05
CA LEU A 497 -21.77 -23.71 3.10
C LEU A 497 -21.75 -23.04 4.48
N PRO A 498 -22.71 -23.35 5.36
CA PRO A 498 -22.73 -22.82 6.72
C PRO A 498 -21.54 -23.38 7.52
N ARG A 499 -20.86 -22.50 8.28
CA ARG A 499 -19.77 -22.84 9.21
C ARG A 499 -18.48 -23.33 8.54
N GLN A 500 -18.26 -22.98 7.28
CA GLN A 500 -17.00 -23.23 6.59
C GLN A 500 -15.92 -22.26 7.12
N GLY A 501 -14.66 -22.71 7.25
CA GLY A 501 -13.54 -21.87 7.68
C GLY A 501 -12.60 -21.46 6.54
N ARG A 502 -13.02 -21.70 5.29
CA ARG A 502 -12.25 -21.46 4.07
C ARG A 502 -13.15 -20.85 3.01
N LEU A 503 -12.64 -19.85 2.29
CA LEU A 503 -13.37 -19.14 1.24
C LEU A 503 -12.60 -19.21 -0.08
N GLY A 504 -13.24 -19.71 -1.12
CA GLY A 504 -12.65 -19.84 -2.45
C GLY A 504 -12.90 -18.62 -3.35
N GLU A 505 -12.06 -18.44 -4.36
CA GLU A 505 -12.23 -17.37 -5.36
C GLU A 505 -13.57 -17.49 -6.12
N VAL A 506 -14.01 -18.73 -6.38
CA VAL A 506 -15.27 -19.01 -7.09
C VAL A 506 -16.49 -18.53 -6.27
N GLU A 507 -16.46 -18.70 -4.95
CA GLU A 507 -17.56 -18.29 -4.06
C GLU A 507 -17.67 -16.77 -4.01
N MET A 508 -16.53 -16.07 -3.94
CA MET A 508 -16.50 -14.61 -4.00
C MET A 508 -17.03 -14.08 -5.35
N ARG A 509 -16.65 -14.72 -6.47
CA ARG A 509 -17.18 -14.39 -7.81
C ARG A 509 -18.70 -14.52 -7.88
N LEU A 510 -19.23 -15.63 -7.36
CA LEU A 510 -20.67 -15.89 -7.34
C LEU A 510 -21.42 -14.89 -6.47
N PHE A 511 -20.87 -14.54 -5.30
CA PHE A 511 -21.44 -13.52 -4.43
C PHE A 511 -21.51 -12.15 -5.12
N LEU A 512 -20.41 -11.70 -5.73
CA LEU A 512 -20.37 -10.41 -6.43
C LEU A 512 -21.29 -10.37 -7.65
N ALA A 513 -21.41 -11.48 -8.38
CA ALA A 513 -22.35 -11.60 -9.48
C ALA A 513 -23.81 -11.48 -8.99
N ASN A 514 -24.14 -12.08 -7.84
CA ASN A 514 -25.49 -11.97 -7.24
C ASN A 514 -25.82 -10.56 -6.74
N GLN A 515 -24.81 -9.76 -6.37
CA GLN A 515 -25.01 -8.35 -6.01
C GLN A 515 -25.15 -7.41 -7.22
N GLY A 516 -25.09 -7.95 -8.46
CA GLY A 516 -25.24 -7.18 -9.69
C GLY A 516 -24.00 -6.41 -10.12
N CYS A 517 -22.81 -6.78 -9.62
CA CYS A 517 -21.55 -6.12 -9.96
C CYS A 517 -21.14 -6.36 -11.42
N ASN A 518 -20.52 -5.36 -12.04
CA ASN A 518 -20.03 -5.48 -13.41
C ASN A 518 -18.75 -6.36 -13.47
N THR A 519 -18.50 -7.02 -14.60
CA THR A 519 -17.35 -7.96 -14.76
C THR A 519 -16.00 -7.31 -14.43
N HIS A 520 -15.82 -6.04 -14.76
CA HIS A 520 -14.62 -5.27 -14.42
C HIS A 520 -14.47 -4.96 -12.92
N GLU A 521 -15.56 -4.81 -12.18
CA GLU A 521 -15.54 -4.56 -10.73
C GLU A 521 -15.24 -5.86 -9.99
N VAL A 522 -15.88 -6.95 -10.45
CA VAL A 522 -15.63 -8.32 -10.00
C VAL A 522 -14.13 -8.64 -10.14
N ASP A 523 -13.53 -8.40 -11.31
CA ASP A 523 -12.10 -8.64 -11.54
C ASP A 523 -11.18 -7.82 -10.64
N LYS A 524 -11.53 -6.57 -10.31
CA LYS A 524 -10.73 -5.73 -9.40
C LYS A 524 -10.78 -6.24 -7.97
N VAL A 525 -11.98 -6.59 -7.47
CA VAL A 525 -12.14 -7.17 -6.13
C VAL A 525 -11.44 -8.51 -6.03
N ILE A 526 -11.48 -9.32 -7.08
CA ILE A 526 -10.78 -10.61 -7.14
C ILE A 526 -9.27 -10.44 -7.17
N ARG A 527 -8.73 -9.42 -7.84
CA ARG A 527 -7.29 -9.13 -7.77
C ARG A 527 -6.85 -8.79 -6.34
N LEU A 528 -7.66 -8.01 -5.61
CA LEU A 528 -7.42 -7.75 -4.19
C LEU A 528 -7.51 -9.04 -3.37
N PHE A 529 -8.53 -9.86 -3.62
CA PHE A 529 -8.67 -11.16 -2.97
C PHE A 529 -7.50 -12.10 -3.28
N ARG A 530 -6.99 -12.12 -4.52
CA ARG A 530 -5.80 -12.88 -4.91
C ARG A 530 -4.55 -12.39 -4.19
N SER A 531 -4.41 -11.07 -4.01
CA SER A 531 -3.29 -10.55 -3.24
C SER A 531 -3.27 -11.06 -1.79
N LEU A 532 -4.44 -11.38 -1.22
CA LEU A 532 -4.58 -12.04 0.08
C LEU A 532 -4.34 -13.55 0.01
N VAL A 533 -4.76 -14.24 -1.06
CA VAL A 533 -4.53 -15.68 -1.26
C VAL A 533 -3.03 -16.01 -1.45
N HIS A 534 -2.29 -15.15 -2.17
CA HIS A 534 -0.90 -15.41 -2.52
C HIS A 534 0.08 -15.21 -1.35
N THR A 535 -0.35 -14.71 -0.19
CA THR A 535 0.53 -14.60 0.98
C THR A 535 0.85 -15.96 1.60
N ASP A 536 -0.05 -16.95 1.46
CA ASP A 536 -0.03 -18.15 2.31
C ASP A 536 0.21 -19.48 1.56
N LYS A 537 0.55 -19.45 0.26
CA LYS A 537 0.75 -20.65 -0.59
C LYS A 537 -0.46 -21.59 -0.71
N LEU A 538 -1.65 -21.17 -0.27
CA LEU A 538 -2.89 -21.97 -0.29
C LEU A 538 -3.88 -21.40 -1.30
N ASP A 539 -4.64 -22.25 -1.99
CA ASP A 539 -5.63 -21.84 -3.01
C ASP A 539 -6.94 -21.25 -2.43
N PHE A 540 -7.00 -21.00 -1.12
CA PHE A 540 -8.18 -20.53 -0.41
C PHE A 540 -7.81 -19.56 0.72
N VAL A 541 -8.71 -18.62 1.03
CA VAL A 541 -8.54 -17.67 2.15
C VAL A 541 -9.11 -18.29 3.42
N THR A 542 -8.34 -18.28 4.51
CA THR A 542 -8.87 -18.75 5.80
C THR A 542 -9.82 -17.72 6.40
N PHE A 543 -10.72 -18.15 7.27
CA PHE A 543 -11.62 -17.27 8.00
C PHE A 543 -10.85 -16.12 8.69
N TRP A 544 -9.68 -16.40 9.26
CA TRP A 544 -8.89 -15.41 9.97
C TRP A 544 -8.26 -14.36 9.05
N ASP A 545 -7.73 -14.78 7.91
CA ASP A 545 -7.15 -13.85 6.92
C ASP A 545 -8.23 -12.92 6.36
N PHE A 546 -9.46 -13.42 6.22
CA PHE A 546 -10.60 -12.59 5.84
C PHE A 546 -10.97 -11.57 6.92
N VAL A 547 -10.98 -11.96 8.20
CA VAL A 547 -11.30 -11.06 9.32
C VAL A 547 -10.23 -9.97 9.46
N THR A 548 -8.95 -10.31 9.32
CA THR A 548 -7.86 -9.31 9.38
C THR A 548 -7.85 -8.38 8.17
N ALA A 549 -8.26 -8.87 7.00
CA ALA A 549 -8.41 -8.07 5.77
C ALA A 549 -9.76 -7.34 5.67
N TYR A 550 -10.67 -7.51 6.63
CA TYR A 550 -12.04 -7.03 6.55
C TYR A 550 -12.13 -5.53 6.28
N ASP A 551 -11.32 -4.70 6.93
CA ASP A 551 -11.36 -3.25 6.73
C ASP A 551 -11.03 -2.85 5.28
N TRP A 552 -10.12 -3.59 4.63
CA TRP A 552 -9.78 -3.40 3.23
C TRP A 552 -10.90 -3.88 2.30
N ILE A 553 -11.51 -5.03 2.60
CA ILE A 553 -12.61 -5.60 1.84
C ILE A 553 -13.86 -4.71 1.95
N ALA A 554 -14.20 -4.26 3.15
CA ALA A 554 -15.32 -3.35 3.41
C ALA A 554 -15.10 -1.99 2.72
N GLN A 555 -13.87 -1.49 2.69
CA GLN A 555 -13.53 -0.27 1.96
C GLN A 555 -13.68 -0.47 0.44
N ALA A 556 -13.23 -1.61 -0.09
CA ALA A 556 -13.42 -1.95 -1.50
C ALA A 556 -14.93 -2.02 -1.84
N PHE A 557 -15.74 -2.69 -1.03
CA PHE A 557 -17.19 -2.79 -1.25
C PHE A 557 -17.89 -1.43 -1.20
N ARG A 558 -17.47 -0.52 -0.32
CA ARG A 558 -17.97 0.87 -0.29
C ARG A 558 -17.61 1.66 -1.54
N ILE A 559 -16.39 1.50 -2.06
CA ILE A 559 -15.93 2.20 -3.27
C ILE A 559 -16.76 1.75 -4.49
N TYR A 560 -17.15 0.48 -4.54
CA TYR A 560 -17.92 -0.09 -5.65
C TYR A 560 -19.44 -0.13 -5.39
N ASN A 561 -19.95 0.55 -4.35
CA ASN A 561 -21.37 0.54 -3.97
C ASN A 561 -21.99 -0.86 -3.82
N ILE A 562 -21.20 -1.84 -3.41
CA ILE A 562 -21.67 -3.21 -3.17
C ILE A 562 -22.35 -3.21 -1.79
N PRO A 563 -23.62 -3.64 -1.69
CA PRO A 563 -24.31 -3.69 -0.40
C PRO A 563 -23.62 -4.71 0.52
N VAL A 564 -23.24 -4.22 1.70
CA VAL A 564 -22.52 -4.94 2.76
C VAL A 564 -23.50 -5.32 3.87
#